data_AF-A0A401WUK9-F1
#
_entry.id   AF-A0A401WUK9-F1
#
_cell.length_a   1.000
_cell.length_b   1.000
_cell.length_c   1.000
_cell.angle_alpha   90.00
_cell.angle_beta   90.00
_cell.angle_gamma   90.00
#
_symmetry.space_group_name_H-M   'P 1'
#
loop_
_entity.id
_entity.type
_entity.pdbx_description
1 polymer ?
#
loop_
_entity_poly.entity_id
_entity_poly.type
_entity_poly.pdbx_seq_one_letter_code
_entity_poly.pdbx_strand_id
1 'polypeptide(L)'
;MKFYALYETAKASGQYVLGSTLIDAESTTAALTIADASAPAGCRTGVWPFRQVSGTPDAVPPTADEAGKQYDVLVQADGASDVFKPDGQVFASVAADAAGMCLSLERFFGYRLGLIPQNAQPAAEPAAPPVSTDTPAATSDAADQKTS
;
A
#
# COMPACT_ATOMS: atom_id res chain seq x y z
N MET A 1 5.34 13.67 7.70
CA MET A 1 5.75 12.45 8.43
C MET A 1 6.34 11.48 7.43
N LYS A 2 7.13 10.51 7.88
CA LYS A 2 7.75 9.55 6.96
C LYS A 2 7.18 8.16 7.18
N PHE A 3 7.06 7.41 6.09
CA PHE A 3 6.47 6.08 6.07
C PHE A 3 7.26 5.17 5.15
N TYR A 4 7.18 3.87 5.39
CA TYR A 4 7.48 2.86 4.38
C TYR A 4 6.19 2.17 3.99
N ALA A 5 6.04 1.84 2.71
CA ALA A 5 4.93 1.02 2.26
C ALA A 5 5.01 -0.40 2.85
N LEU A 6 3.85 -1.00 3.10
CA LEU A 6 3.71 -2.42 3.42
C LEU A 6 2.90 -3.08 2.30
N TYR A 7 3.51 -4.03 1.61
CA TYR A 7 2.86 -4.73 0.51
C TYR A 7 2.49 -6.14 0.92
N GLU A 8 1.25 -6.53 0.63
CA GLU A 8 0.83 -7.89 0.84
C GLU A 8 1.67 -8.85 -0.03
N THR A 9 2.15 -9.95 0.56
CA THR A 9 3.08 -10.89 -0.09
C THR A 9 2.43 -11.70 -1.22
N ALA A 10 1.12 -11.92 -1.12
CA ALA A 10 0.27 -12.49 -2.15
C ALA A 10 -1.18 -12.05 -1.92
N LYS A 11 -2.00 -12.12 -2.97
CA LYS A 11 -3.43 -11.79 -2.91
C LYS A 11 -4.12 -12.49 -1.72
N ALA A 12 -4.67 -11.68 -0.81
CA ALA A 12 -5.39 -12.15 0.38
C ALA A 12 -4.56 -13.02 1.36
N SER A 13 -3.23 -12.98 1.31
CA SER A 13 -2.36 -13.70 2.26
C SER A 13 -2.46 -13.18 3.70
N GLY A 14 -2.79 -11.90 3.90
CA GLY A 14 -2.75 -11.24 5.20
C GLY A 14 -1.34 -11.10 5.78
N GLN A 15 -0.30 -11.30 4.98
CA GLN A 15 1.09 -11.13 5.37
C GLN A 15 1.72 -10.02 4.53
N TYR A 16 2.43 -9.11 5.17
CA TYR A 16 2.95 -7.90 4.53
C TYR A 16 4.45 -7.76 4.71
N VAL A 17 5.12 -7.34 3.63
CA VAL A 17 6.55 -7.05 3.62
C VAL A 17 6.79 -5.55 3.46
N LEU A 18 7.91 -5.10 4.02
CA LEU A 18 8.31 -3.70 3.97
C LEU A 18 8.84 -3.33 2.58
N GLY A 19 8.33 -2.25 2.00
CA GLY A 19 8.90 -1.62 0.82
C GLY A 19 10.25 -0.95 1.13
N SER A 20 11.07 -0.74 0.10
CA SER A 20 12.42 -0.17 0.25
C SER A 20 12.45 1.36 0.19
N THR A 21 11.37 1.99 -0.24
CA THR A 21 11.32 3.43 -0.50
C THR A 21 10.65 4.17 0.66
N LEU A 22 11.32 5.20 1.15
CA LEU A 22 10.77 6.10 2.16
C LEU A 22 9.81 7.09 1.49
N ILE A 23 8.59 7.17 2.01
CA ILE A 23 7.52 8.06 1.58
C ILE A 23 7.48 9.24 2.55
N ASP A 24 7.56 10.47 2.04
CA ASP A 24 7.26 11.67 2.83
C ASP A 24 5.82 12.10 2.52
N ALA A 25 4.99 12.14 3.55
CA ALA A 25 3.56 12.42 3.41
C ALA A 25 3.03 13.17 4.65
N GLU A 26 2.02 13.99 4.43
CA GLU A 26 1.42 14.81 5.50
C GLU A 26 0.52 13.99 6.44
N SER A 27 0.05 12.82 6.01
CA SER A 27 -0.82 11.93 6.78
C SER A 27 -0.66 10.45 6.38
N THR A 28 -1.31 9.55 7.12
CA THR A 28 -1.35 8.10 6.84
C THR A 28 -2.08 7.81 5.52
N THR A 29 -3.24 8.44 5.29
CA THR A 29 -4.03 8.35 4.05
C THR A 29 -3.26 8.86 2.84
N ALA A 30 -2.51 9.96 2.97
CA ALA A 30 -1.64 10.43 1.89
C ALA A 30 -0.52 9.42 1.59
N ALA A 31 0.11 8.85 2.62
CA ALA A 31 1.13 7.83 2.47
C ALA A 31 0.58 6.55 1.80
N LEU A 32 -0.61 6.13 2.18
CA LEU A 32 -1.31 4.97 1.60
C LEU A 32 -1.61 5.19 0.11
N THR A 33 -2.08 6.39 -0.28
CA THR A 33 -2.32 6.72 -1.69
C THR A 33 -1.05 6.59 -2.52
N ILE A 34 0.09 7.05 -2.00
CA ILE A 34 1.40 6.92 -2.66
C ILE A 34 1.82 5.45 -2.72
N ALA A 35 1.64 4.71 -1.63
CA ALA A 35 1.99 3.30 -1.54
C ALA A 35 1.17 2.44 -2.53
N ASP A 36 -0.15 2.69 -2.63
CA ASP A 36 -1.08 2.02 -3.52
C ASP A 36 -0.71 2.17 -4.99
N ALA A 37 -0.22 3.35 -5.39
CA ALA A 37 0.22 3.59 -6.77
C ALA A 37 1.40 2.70 -7.19
N SER A 38 2.13 2.13 -6.23
CA SER A 38 3.27 1.23 -6.45
C SER A 38 2.99 -0.21 -6.01
N ALA A 39 1.75 -0.53 -5.62
CA ALA A 39 1.40 -1.83 -5.08
C ALA A 39 1.37 -2.91 -6.18
N PRO A 40 1.81 -4.14 -5.89
CA PRO A 40 1.57 -5.26 -6.77
C PRO A 40 0.08 -5.47 -7.02
N ALA A 41 -0.27 -5.85 -8.25
CA ALA A 41 -1.65 -6.09 -8.67
C ALA A 41 -2.35 -7.11 -7.75
N GLY A 42 -3.56 -6.78 -7.29
CA GLY A 42 -4.35 -7.68 -6.45
C GLY A 42 -3.84 -7.88 -5.02
N CYS A 43 -2.83 -7.12 -4.60
CA CYS A 43 -2.36 -7.07 -3.21
C CYS A 43 -2.94 -5.86 -2.48
N ARG A 44 -3.18 -5.99 -1.18
CA ARG A 44 -3.51 -4.85 -0.32
C ARG A 44 -2.25 -4.10 0.12
N THR A 45 -2.43 -2.84 0.48
CA THR A 45 -1.35 -1.97 0.93
C THR A 45 -1.60 -1.42 2.31
N GLY A 46 -0.56 -1.41 3.13
CA GLY A 46 -0.50 -0.68 4.38
C GLY A 46 0.70 0.26 4.39
N VAL A 47 0.93 0.89 5.53
CA VAL A 47 2.12 1.71 5.78
C VAL A 47 2.67 1.44 7.17
N TRP A 48 3.98 1.50 7.29
CA TRP A 48 4.68 1.54 8.57
C TRP A 48 5.20 2.96 8.81
N PRO A 49 4.77 3.67 9.87
CA PRO A 49 5.30 5.00 10.17
C PRO A 49 6.77 4.91 10.57
N PHE A 50 7.63 5.59 9.81
CA PHE A 50 9.05 5.63 10.07
C PHE A 50 9.40 6.73 11.07
N ARG A 51 10.23 6.36 12.06
CA ARG A 51 10.72 7.30 13.06
C ARG A 51 12.16 7.71 12.77
N GLN A 52 12.35 9.01 12.53
CA GLN A 52 13.65 9.58 12.20
C GLN A 52 14.44 10.08 13.45
N VAL A 53 13.82 10.19 14.63
CA VAL A 53 14.43 10.85 15.82
C VAL A 53 14.17 10.06 17.12
N SER A 54 15.14 10.03 18.05
CA SER A 54 14.97 9.53 19.43
C SER A 54 13.97 10.38 20.25
N GLY A 55 13.29 9.83 21.27
CA GLY A 55 12.24 10.54 22.05
C GLY A 55 10.80 10.25 21.62
N THR A 56 9.84 10.22 22.57
CA THR A 56 8.40 9.89 22.36
C THR A 56 7.78 10.91 21.40
N PRO A 57 7.04 10.48 20.37
CA PRO A 57 6.37 11.44 19.49
C PRO A 57 5.41 12.32 20.30
N ASP A 58 5.33 13.60 19.93
CA ASP A 58 4.27 14.46 20.46
C ASP A 58 2.91 13.94 19.98
N ALA A 59 1.90 14.04 20.84
CA ALA A 59 0.54 13.75 20.46
C ALA A 59 0.05 14.86 19.53
N VAL A 60 -0.02 14.55 18.24
CA VAL A 60 -0.58 15.47 17.23
C VAL A 60 -2.04 15.07 16.99
N PRO A 61 -2.98 16.04 16.97
CA PRO A 61 -4.35 15.75 16.56
C PRO A 61 -4.38 15.26 15.10
N PRO A 62 -5.36 14.42 14.73
CA PRO A 62 -5.55 14.03 13.34
C PRO A 62 -5.67 15.25 12.42
N THR A 63 -5.11 15.16 11.22
CA THR A 63 -5.41 16.13 10.15
C THR A 63 -6.86 15.98 9.71
N ALA A 64 -7.39 16.95 8.96
CA ALA A 64 -8.78 16.90 8.49
C ALA A 64 -9.08 15.63 7.67
N ASP A 65 -8.13 15.20 6.83
CA ASP A 65 -8.27 14.00 6.00
C ASP A 65 -8.18 12.69 6.80
N GLU A 66 -7.64 12.78 8.02
CA GLU A 66 -7.44 11.65 8.92
C GLU A 66 -8.48 11.52 10.01
N ALA A 67 -9.22 12.58 10.30
CA ALA A 67 -10.25 12.58 11.32
C ALA A 67 -11.30 11.48 11.06
N GLY A 68 -11.46 10.57 12.02
CA GLY A 68 -12.40 9.46 11.99
C GLY A 68 -11.97 8.24 11.19
N LYS A 69 -10.80 8.26 10.54
CA LYS A 69 -10.27 7.09 9.82
C LYS A 69 -9.92 5.96 10.79
N GLN A 70 -10.11 4.73 10.33
CA GLN A 70 -9.82 3.51 11.10
C GLN A 70 -8.85 2.62 10.31
N TYR A 71 -7.95 2.00 11.05
CA TYR A 71 -6.90 1.16 10.51
C TYR A 71 -6.80 -0.12 11.32
N ASP A 72 -6.73 -1.25 10.62
CA ASP A 72 -6.30 -2.50 11.26
C ASP A 72 -4.80 -2.41 11.52
N VAL A 73 -4.39 -2.86 12.70
CA VAL A 73 -2.99 -2.84 13.13
C VAL A 73 -2.29 -4.10 12.65
N LEU A 74 -1.15 -3.89 12.00
CA LEU A 74 -0.23 -4.95 11.61
C LEU A 74 0.97 -4.96 12.58
N VAL A 75 1.45 -6.14 12.95
CA VAL A 75 2.56 -6.31 13.89
C VAL A 75 3.69 -7.10 13.23
N GLN A 76 4.93 -6.66 13.44
CA GLN A 76 6.15 -7.43 13.16
C GLN A 76 6.88 -7.66 14.49
N ALA A 77 6.48 -8.69 15.23
CA ALA A 77 6.91 -8.93 16.61
C ALA A 77 8.36 -9.42 16.71
N ASP A 78 8.78 -10.32 15.82
CA ASP A 78 10.09 -11.00 15.88
C ASP A 78 11.21 -10.22 15.16
N GLY A 79 11.02 -8.91 14.96
CA GLY A 79 12.01 -8.04 14.32
C GLY A 79 12.06 -8.14 12.79
N ALA A 80 13.09 -7.55 12.19
CA ALA A 80 13.14 -7.24 10.76
C ALA A 80 13.10 -8.46 9.81
N SER A 81 13.32 -9.67 10.33
CA SER A 81 13.26 -10.92 9.55
C SER A 81 11.85 -11.51 9.41
N ASP A 82 10.88 -11.07 10.21
CA ASP A 82 9.48 -11.54 10.11
C ASP A 82 8.67 -10.67 9.12
N VAL A 83 7.44 -11.08 8.83
CA VAL A 83 6.46 -10.31 8.08
C VAL A 83 5.50 -9.60 9.04
N PHE A 84 4.92 -8.49 8.59
CA PHE A 84 3.83 -7.83 9.28
C PHE A 84 2.55 -8.67 9.13
N LYS A 85 1.84 -8.91 10.24
CA LYS A 85 0.57 -9.66 10.27
C LYS A 85 -0.49 -8.92 11.10
N PRO A 86 -1.79 -9.04 10.78
CA PRO A 86 -2.85 -8.48 11.62
C PRO A 86 -2.79 -8.99 13.06
N ASP A 87 -2.95 -8.08 14.02
CA ASP A 87 -3.02 -8.41 15.46
C ASP A 87 -4.46 -8.33 16.01
N GLY A 88 -5.43 -7.97 15.16
CA GLY A 88 -6.84 -7.83 15.54
C GLY A 88 -7.17 -6.52 16.26
N GLN A 89 -6.18 -5.66 16.51
CA GLN A 89 -6.40 -4.30 17.00
C GLN A 89 -6.81 -3.35 15.87
N VAL A 90 -7.61 -2.35 16.23
CA VAL A 90 -8.02 -1.27 15.33
C VAL A 90 -7.65 0.06 15.97
N PHE A 91 -6.94 0.89 15.24
CA PHE A 91 -6.63 2.27 15.63
C PHE A 91 -7.50 3.25 14.85
N ALA A 92 -8.11 4.17 15.58
CA ALA A 92 -8.96 5.21 15.01
C ALA A 92 -8.35 6.60 15.26
N SER A 93 -8.21 7.38 14.20
CA SER A 93 -7.74 8.77 14.25
C SER A 93 -8.84 9.71 14.77
N VAL A 94 -9.13 9.67 16.07
CA VAL A 94 -10.19 10.49 16.69
C VAL A 94 -9.61 11.60 17.57
N ALA A 95 -8.97 11.22 18.67
CA ALA A 95 -8.34 12.18 19.59
C ALA A 95 -6.85 12.38 19.29
N ALA A 96 -6.20 11.37 18.70
CA ALA A 96 -4.81 11.39 18.27
C ALA A 96 -4.70 10.70 16.92
N ASP A 97 -3.74 11.11 16.11
CA ASP A 97 -3.45 10.46 14.83
C ASP A 97 -2.99 9.00 15.03
N ALA A 98 -3.50 8.09 14.18
CA ALA A 98 -3.21 6.66 14.25
C ALA A 98 -1.72 6.32 14.07
N ALA A 99 -1.01 7.03 13.19
CA ALA A 99 0.43 6.82 13.02
C ALA A 99 1.20 7.33 14.25
N GLY A 100 0.77 8.44 14.86
CA GLY A 100 1.28 8.88 16.16
C GLY A 100 1.09 7.84 17.28
N MET A 101 -0.08 7.18 17.33
CA MET A 101 -0.34 6.08 18.26
C MET A 101 0.56 4.87 18.01
N CYS A 102 0.71 4.43 16.75
CA CYS A 102 1.66 3.37 16.39
C CYS A 102 3.06 3.70 16.88
N LEU A 103 3.60 4.87 16.53
CA LEU A 103 4.96 5.27 16.92
C LEU A 103 5.16 5.31 18.44
N SER A 104 4.10 5.61 19.21
CA SER A 104 4.16 5.62 20.68
C SER A 104 4.16 4.20 21.24
N LEU A 105 3.31 3.31 20.71
CA LEU A 105 3.18 1.94 21.16
C LEU A 105 4.34 1.04 20.73
N GLU A 106 4.95 1.27 19.56
CA GLU A 106 6.19 0.59 19.15
C GLU A 106 7.31 0.75 20.19
N ARG A 107 7.37 1.91 20.85
CA ARG A 107 8.35 2.20 21.89
C ARG A 107 8.07 1.42 23.16
N PHE A 108 6.80 1.30 23.48
CA PHE A 108 6.33 0.60 24.67
C PHE A 108 6.55 -0.91 24.51
N PHE A 109 6.20 -1.46 23.34
CA PHE A 109 6.26 -2.89 23.09
C PHE A 109 7.63 -3.39 22.61
N GLY A 110 8.43 -2.53 21.96
CA GLY A 110 9.74 -2.91 21.41
C GLY A 110 9.69 -3.61 20.05
N TYR A 111 8.53 -3.62 19.38
CA TYR A 111 8.34 -4.17 18.04
C TYR A 111 7.61 -3.17 17.13
N ARG A 112 7.57 -3.45 15.82
CA ARG A 112 7.01 -2.53 14.80
C ARG A 112 5.50 -2.73 14.61
N LEU A 113 4.80 -1.63 14.35
CA LEU A 113 3.36 -1.52 14.16
C LEU A 113 3.06 -0.83 12.82
N GLY A 114 2.51 -1.59 11.88
CA GLY A 114 1.96 -1.08 10.63
C GLY A 114 0.47 -0.73 10.73
N LEU A 115 0.00 0.03 9.75
CA LEU A 115 -1.40 0.43 9.60
C LEU A 115 -1.87 0.04 8.20
N ILE A 116 -3.02 -0.61 8.11
CA ILE A 116 -3.75 -0.86 6.87
C ILE A 116 -5.17 -0.32 7.01
N PRO A 117 -5.77 0.35 6.00
CA PRO A 117 -7.15 0.82 6.10
C PRO A 117 -8.08 -0.31 6.51
N GLN A 118 -9.00 -0.03 7.44
CA GLN A 118 -10.03 -1.00 7.79
C GLN A 118 -10.86 -1.31 6.54
N ASN A 119 -11.09 -2.60 6.29
CA ASN A 119 -11.75 -3.09 5.06
C ASN A 119 -10.96 -2.77 3.76
N ALA A 120 -9.64 -2.64 3.84
CA ALA A 120 -8.78 -2.38 2.69
C ALA A 120 -9.08 -3.34 1.53
N GLN A 121 -9.31 -2.74 0.36
CA GLN A 121 -9.49 -3.48 -0.88
C GLN A 121 -8.14 -3.73 -1.54
N PRO A 122 -7.99 -4.83 -2.29
CA PRO A 122 -6.80 -5.05 -3.10
C PRO A 122 -6.60 -3.93 -4.13
N ALA A 123 -5.35 -3.62 -4.45
CA ALA A 123 -5.00 -2.74 -5.54
C ALA A 123 -5.59 -3.27 -6.86
N ALA A 124 -6.07 -2.35 -7.71
CA ALA A 124 -6.65 -2.69 -8.99
C ALA A 124 -5.63 -3.44 -9.86
N GLU A 125 -6.07 -4.52 -10.50
CA GLU A 125 -5.24 -5.22 -11.48
C GLU A 125 -5.08 -4.32 -12.72
N PRO A 126 -3.85 -4.08 -13.21
CA PRO A 126 -3.65 -3.33 -14.44
C PRO A 126 -4.48 -3.94 -15.55
N ALA A 127 -5.28 -3.11 -16.25
CA ALA A 127 -6.03 -3.58 -17.40
C ALA A 127 -5.05 -4.21 -18.41
N ALA A 128 -5.35 -5.43 -18.87
CA ALA A 128 -4.57 -6.05 -19.92
C ALA A 128 -4.46 -5.10 -21.12
N PRO A 129 -3.27 -4.92 -21.72
CA PRO A 129 -3.14 -4.08 -22.89
C PRO A 129 -4.12 -4.57 -23.97
N PRO A 130 -4.79 -3.67 -24.71
CA PRO A 130 -5.70 -4.07 -25.76
C PRO A 130 -4.93 -4.96 -26.73
N VAL A 131 -5.42 -6.18 -26.94
CA VAL A 131 -4.93 -7.01 -28.04
C VAL A 131 -5.32 -6.33 -29.34
N SER A 132 -4.36 -5.75 -30.03
CA SER A 132 -4.55 -5.29 -31.41
C SER A 132 -4.85 -6.51 -32.28
N THR A 133 -6.12 -6.75 -32.59
CA THR A 133 -6.50 -7.66 -33.68
C THR A 133 -6.21 -6.95 -35.00
N ASP A 134 -4.94 -6.97 -35.41
CA ASP A 134 -4.59 -6.71 -36.80
C ASP A 134 -5.19 -7.84 -37.64
N THR A 135 -6.34 -7.56 -38.25
CA THR A 135 -6.88 -8.39 -39.32
C THR A 135 -5.99 -8.14 -40.54
N PRO A 136 -5.28 -9.14 -41.09
CA PRO A 136 -4.54 -8.94 -42.32
C PRO A 136 -5.55 -8.63 -43.43
N ALA A 137 -5.51 -7.41 -43.97
CA ALA A 137 -6.22 -7.09 -45.19
C ALA A 137 -5.61 -7.97 -46.30
N ALA A 138 -6.44 -8.85 -46.87
CA ALA A 138 -6.06 -9.64 -48.03
C ALA A 138 -5.74 -8.68 -49.20
N THR A 139 -4.45 -8.55 -49.52
CA THR A 139 -4.00 -8.00 -50.81
C THR A 139 -4.52 -8.91 -51.91
N SER A 140 -5.52 -8.45 -52.64
CA SER A 140 -5.90 -9.04 -53.92
C SER A 140 -4.85 -8.63 -54.95
N ASP A 141 -3.85 -9.49 -55.12
CA ASP A 141 -2.96 -9.48 -56.27
C ASP A 141 -3.61 -10.36 -57.34
N ALA A 142 -3.97 -9.76 -58.47
CA ALA A 142 -4.35 -10.47 -59.69
C ALA A 142 -4.03 -9.60 -60.90
N ALA A 143 -2.73 -9.53 -61.20
CA ALA A 143 -2.28 -9.35 -62.57
C ALA A 143 -2.32 -10.72 -63.27
N ASP A 144 -3.08 -10.87 -64.35
CA ASP A 144 -2.67 -11.76 -65.45
C ASP A 144 -3.18 -11.25 -66.80
N GLN A 145 -2.23 -11.21 -67.74
CA GLN A 145 -2.38 -10.81 -69.13
C GLN A 145 -2.80 -12.03 -69.96
N LYS A 146 -3.62 -11.86 -71.01
CA LYS A 146 -3.31 -12.52 -72.29
C LYS A 146 -4.04 -11.96 -73.51
N THR A 147 -3.22 -11.71 -74.52
CA THR A 147 -3.46 -11.57 -75.97
C THR A 147 -4.55 -12.48 -76.55
N SER A 148 -5.36 -11.96 -77.47
CA SER A 148 -5.32 -12.33 -78.88
C SER A 148 -6.11 -11.37 -79.77
#